data_AF-A0A1G3GPE4-F1
#
_entry.id   AF-A0A1G3GPE4-F1
#
_cell.length_a   1.000
_cell.length_b   1.000
_cell.length_c   1.000
_cell.angle_alpha   90.00
_cell.angle_beta   90.00
_cell.angle_gamma   90.00
#
_symmetry.space_group_name_H-M   'P 1'
#
loop_
_entity.id
_entity.type
_entity.pdbx_description
1 polymer ?
#
loop_
_entity_poly.entity_id
_entity_poly.type
_entity_poly.pdbx_seq_one_letter_code
_entity_poly.pdbx_strand_id
1 'polypeptide(L)' 'MGRPPQDLEEPDWAKVATELKRKGVTLVLLCKEYRATHPDGYGYTWFREQFRAFENSTSPSFRNRHEAGAVM' A
#
# COMPACT_ATOMS: atom_id res chain seq x y z
N MET A 1 -22.11 -1.40 4.59
CA MET A 1 -21.21 -2.11 3.67
C MET A 1 -20.83 -1.15 2.57
N GLY A 2 -19.60 -0.64 2.56
CA GLY A 2 -19.11 0.20 1.46
C GLY A 2 -19.06 -0.64 0.18
N ARG A 3 -19.40 -0.04 -0.96
CA ARG A 3 -19.33 -0.71 -2.26
C ARG A 3 -17.92 -1.31 -2.42
N PRO A 4 -17.79 -2.60 -2.78
CA PRO A 4 -16.47 -3.14 -3.10
C PRO A 4 -15.83 -2.28 -4.21
N PRO A 5 -14.50 -2.14 -4.22
CA PRO A 5 -13.81 -1.42 -5.28
C PRO A 5 -14.26 -2.00 -6.62
N GLN A 6 -14.80 -1.14 -7.48
CA GLN A 6 -15.24 -1.53 -8.82
C GLN A 6 -14.05 -1.58 -9.77
N ASP A 7 -13.01 -0.84 -9.42
CA ASP A 7 -11.72 -0.85 -10.06
C ASP A 7 -10.75 -1.73 -9.26
N LEU A 8 -10.37 -2.84 -9.87
CA LEU A 8 -9.46 -3.82 -9.28
C LEU A 8 -8.04 -3.66 -9.83
N GLU A 9 -7.73 -2.57 -10.55
CA GLU A 9 -6.39 -2.36 -11.10
C GLU A 9 -5.39 -2.23 -9.95
N GLU A 10 -4.61 -3.29 -9.75
CA GLU A 10 -3.62 -3.32 -8.70
C GLU A 10 -2.47 -2.36 -9.05
N PRO A 11 -2.07 -1.47 -8.12
CA PRO A 11 -0.90 -0.64 -8.34
C PRO A 11 0.35 -1.52 -8.45
N ASP A 12 1.33 -1.06 -9.23
CA ASP A 12 2.61 -1.78 -9.33
C ASP A 12 3.36 -1.72 -7.99
N TRP A 13 3.25 -2.80 -7.21
CA TRP A 13 3.77 -2.85 -5.85
C TRP A 13 5.30 -2.73 -5.77
N ALA A 14 6.02 -3.16 -6.81
CA ALA A 14 7.46 -2.99 -6.92
C ALA A 14 7.86 -1.52 -7.11
N LYS A 15 7.11 -0.78 -7.94
CA LYS A 15 7.23 0.67 -8.09
C LYS A 15 6.87 1.39 -6.80
N VAL A 16 5.77 1.00 -6.13
CA VAL A 16 5.39 1.57 -4.81
C VAL A 16 6.52 1.39 -3.80
N ALA A 17 7.10 0.19 -3.70
CA ALA A 17 8.25 -0.09 -2.83
C ALA A 17 9.50 0.74 -3.20
N THR A 18 9.70 1.02 -4.48
CA THR A 18 10.81 1.87 -4.97
C THR A 18 10.59 3.33 -4.61
N GLU A 19 9.39 3.86 -4.83
CA GLU A 19 9.03 5.23 -4.48
C GLU A 19 9.09 5.46 -2.97
N LEU A 20 8.71 4.48 -2.15
CA LEU A 20 8.83 4.55 -0.69
C LEU A 20 10.27 4.68 -0.18
N LYS A 21 11.29 4.32 -0.97
CA LYS A 21 12.70 4.53 -0.61
C LYS A 21 13.13 5.99 -0.78
N ARG A 22 12.32 6.83 -1.45
CA ARG A 22 12.62 8.25 -1.67
C ARG A 22 12.26 9.05 -0.43
N LYS A 23 13.10 10.05 -0.10
CA LYS A 23 12.84 10.94 1.05
C LYS A 23 11.50 11.66 0.89
N GLY A 24 10.69 11.62 1.96
CA GLY A 24 9.40 12.33 2.03
C GLY A 24 8.24 11.59 1.38
N VAL A 25 8.45 10.42 0.76
CA VAL A 25 7.37 9.60 0.22
C VAL A 25 6.81 8.70 1.33
N THR A 26 5.48 8.65 1.42
CA THR A 26 4.78 7.79 2.38
C THR A 26 3.74 6.95 1.66
N LEU A 27 3.38 5.80 2.25
CA LEU A 27 2.35 4.93 1.68
C LEU A 27 0.99 5.64 1.60
N VAL A 28 0.72 6.54 2.54
CA VAL A 28 -0.47 7.41 2.54
C VAL A 28 -0.48 8.33 1.31
N LEU A 29 0.66 8.95 0.99
CA LEU A 29 0.79 9.82 -0.17
C LEU A 29 0.56 9.02 -1.47
N LEU A 30 1.23 7.88 -1.63
CA LEU A 30 1.08 7.04 -2.82
C LEU A 30 -0.35 6.50 -2.99
N CYS A 31 -1.03 6.14 -1.90
CA CYS A 31 -2.42 5.73 -1.93
C CYS A 31 -3.35 6.87 -2.37
N LYS A 32 -3.10 8.12 -1.94
CA LYS A 32 -3.87 9.29 -2.40
C LYS A 32 -3.69 9.54 -3.89
N GLU A 33 -2.46 9.47 -4.39
CA GLU A 33 -2.14 9.62 -5.81
C GLU A 33 -2.82 8.52 -6.66
N TYR A 34 -2.78 7.27 -6.20
CA TYR A 34 -3.48 6.16 -6.85
C TYR A 34 -5.00 6.37 -6.87
N ARG A 35 -5.60 6.79 -5.75
CA ARG A 35 -7.05 7.04 -5.68
C ARG A 35 -7.49 8.28 -6.49
N ALA A 36 -6.59 9.23 -6.71
CA ALA A 36 -6.86 10.38 -7.57
C ALA A 36 -7.07 9.97 -9.03
N THR A 37 -6.40 8.89 -9.47
CA THR A 37 -6.58 8.31 -10.81
C THR A 37 -7.63 7.19 -10.83
N HIS A 38 -7.85 6.52 -9.70
CA HIS A 38 -8.79 5.40 -9.53
C HIS A 38 -9.81 5.73 -8.43
N PRO A 39 -10.83 6.58 -8.73
CA PRO A 39 -11.81 7.02 -7.73
C PRO A 39 -12.64 5.87 -7.13
N ASP A 40 -12.83 4.79 -7.92
CA ASP A 40 -13.48 3.54 -7.53
C ASP A 40 -12.50 2.43 -7.09
N GLY A 41 -11.21 2.76 -6.97
CA GLY A 41 -10.15 1.84 -6.57
C GLY A 41 -10.08 1.62 -5.06
N TYR A 42 -9.02 0.94 -4.64
CA TYR A 42 -8.81 0.55 -3.25
C TYR A 42 -8.72 1.74 -2.28
N GLY A 43 -9.43 1.62 -1.15
CA GLY A 43 -9.25 2.52 -0.01
C GLY A 43 -7.92 2.30 0.71
N TYR A 44 -7.52 3.25 1.56
CA TYR A 44 -6.23 3.23 2.27
C TYR A 44 -5.98 1.93 3.06
N THR A 45 -6.98 1.41 3.75
CA THR A 45 -6.85 0.16 4.52
C THR A 45 -6.50 -1.01 3.60
N TRP A 46 -7.26 -1.19 2.52
CA TRP A 46 -7.00 -2.25 1.54
C TRP A 46 -5.64 -2.09 0.87
N PHE A 47 -5.29 -0.87 0.48
CA PHE A 47 -4.00 -0.56 -0.14
C PHE A 47 -2.82 -0.94 0.78
N ARG A 48 -2.94 -0.64 2.08
CA ARG A 48 -1.92 -0.96 3.08
C ARG A 48 -1.81 -2.47 3.33
N GLU A 49 -2.94 -3.17 3.42
CA GLU A 49 -2.94 -4.62 3.61
C GLU A 49 -2.33 -5.34 2.40
N GLN A 50 -2.69 -4.94 1.19
CA GLN A 50 -2.14 -5.53 -0.04
C GLN A 50 -0.64 -5.24 -0.18
N PHE A 51 -0.19 -4.02 0.15
CA PHE A 51 1.24 -3.72 0.20
C PHE A 51 1.98 -4.58 1.23
N ARG A 52 1.41 -4.77 2.42
CA ARG A 52 1.97 -5.68 3.44
C ARG A 52 2.07 -7.12 2.96
N ALA A 53 1.04 -7.62 2.28
CA ALA A 53 1.04 -8.96 1.70
C ALA A 53 2.13 -9.10 0.63
N PHE A 54 2.29 -8.09 -0.23
CA PHE A 54 3.37 -8.01 -1.22
C PHE A 54 4.75 -7.99 -0.55
N GLU A 55 4.95 -7.17 0.49
CA GLU A 55 6.22 -7.10 1.24
C GLU A 55 6.57 -8.47 1.84
N ASN A 56 5.59 -9.16 2.42
CA ASN A 56 5.76 -10.49 2.99
C ASN A 56 6.06 -11.55 1.93
N SER A 57 5.38 -11.50 0.77
CA SER A 57 5.58 -12.45 -0.34
C SER A 57 6.94 -12.26 -1.03
N THR A 58 7.42 -11.01 -1.13
CA THR A 58 8.71 -10.68 -1.75
C THR A 58 9.90 -10.97 -0.83
N SER A 59 9.66 -11.36 0.43
CA SER A 59 10.69 -11.40 1.46
C SER A 59 10.77 -12.67 2.30
N PRO A 60 11.74 -13.54 2.00
CA PRO A 60 12.57 -14.13 3.04
C PRO A 60 13.63 -13.14 3.61
N SER A 61 13.83 -11.96 2.99
CA SER A 61 14.91 -11.01 3.33
C SER A 61 14.51 -9.65 3.94
N PHE A 62 13.25 -9.17 3.86
CA PHE A 62 12.79 -8.08 4.75
C PHE A 62 12.53 -8.62 6.16
N ARG A 63 13.61 -8.83 6.90
CA ARG A 63 13.59 -8.83 8.36
C ARG A 63 13.63 -7.40 8.89
N ASN A 64 13.04 -6.44 8.17
CA ASN A 64 12.86 -5.08 8.65
C ASN A 64 11.54 -5.03 9.41
N ARG A 65 11.68 -5.31 10.71
CA ARG A 65 10.78 -4.98 11.81
C ARG A 65 10.26 -3.55 11.65
N HIS A 66 9.13 -3.37 10.97
CA HIS A 66 8.28 -2.22 11.21
C HIS A 66 7.28 -2.63 12.29
N GLU A 67 7.65 -2.39 13.54
CA GLU A 67 6.72 -2.28 14.66
C GLU A 67 5.73 -1.15 14.35
N ALA A 68 4.66 -1.48 13.63
CA ALA A 68 3.44 -0.69 13.70
C ALA A 68 2.90 -0.93 15.11
N GLY A 69 3.28 -0.03 16.02
CA GLY A 69 2.83 -0.05 17.41
C GLY A 69 1.33 -0.31 17.45
N ALA A 70 0.97 -1.40 18.12
CA ALA A 70 -0.35 -1.56 18.68
C ALA A 70 -0.61 -0.30 19.53
N VAL A 71 -1.57 0.51 19.10
CA VAL A 71 -2.22 1.44 20.03
C VAL A 71 -3.51 0.76 20.47
N MET A 72 -3.64 0.75 21.80
CA MET A 72 -4.58 0.02 22.64
C MET A 72 -6.04 0.39 22.38
#